data_AF-A0A7X1FRJ3-F1
#
_entry.id   AF-A0A7X1FRJ3-F1
#
_cell.length_a   1.000
_cell.length_b   1.000
_cell.length_c   1.000
_cell.angle_alpha   90.00
_cell.angle_beta   90.00
_cell.angle_gamma   90.00
#
_symmetry.space_group_name_H-M   'P 1'
#
loop_
_entity.id
_entity.type
_entity.pdbx_description
1 polymer ?
#
loop_
_entity_poly.entity_id
_entity_poly.type
_entity_poly.pdbx_seq_one_letter_code
_entity_poly.pdbx_strand_id
1 'polypeptide(L)'
;MKVRVFVPGVAEAADGPCYGGTDHQFPALPSLGQTLRFTDERKGDFTVIDVGFVQEGDAFVAAVWLEADAARRASYAEPVVVIEAADRHSERDLNHDVPPDSMPTY
;
A
#
# COMPACT_ATOMS: atom_id res chain seq x y z
N MET A 1 -17.84 -0.25 11.43
CA MET A 1 -17.70 -1.14 10.27
C MET A 1 -16.34 -0.91 9.64
N LYS A 2 -15.65 -1.99 9.27
CA LYS A 2 -14.33 -1.93 8.65
C LYS A 2 -14.49 -1.46 7.20
N VAL A 3 -13.76 -0.41 6.81
CA VAL A 3 -13.72 0.12 5.44
C VAL A 3 -12.27 0.31 5.04
N ARG A 4 -11.89 -0.19 3.88
CA ARG A 4 -10.57 0.09 3.29
C ARG A 4 -10.58 1.42 2.57
N VAL A 5 -9.67 2.30 2.94
CA VAL A 5 -9.55 3.64 2.37
C VAL A 5 -8.30 3.72 1.51
N PHE A 6 -8.52 3.97 0.21
CA PHE A 6 -7.48 4.15 -0.79
C PHE A 6 -7.19 5.63 -0.94
N VAL A 7 -6.03 6.05 -0.43
CA VAL A 7 -5.55 7.43 -0.56
C VAL A 7 -4.55 7.49 -1.72
N PRO A 8 -4.65 8.49 -2.63
CA PRO A 8 -3.71 8.63 -3.73
C PRO A 8 -2.31 8.97 -3.17
N GLY A 9 -1.30 8.35 -3.74
CA GLY A 9 0.10 8.65 -3.51
C GLY A 9 0.47 10.02 -4.10
N VAL A 10 1.54 10.61 -3.55
CA VAL A 10 1.99 11.96 -3.91
C VAL A 10 2.72 11.99 -5.25
N ALA A 11 3.29 10.85 -5.67
CA ALA A 11 3.87 10.69 -6.98
C ALA A 11 2.78 10.31 -7.99
N GLU A 12 2.48 11.20 -8.93
CA GLU A 12 1.87 10.80 -10.20
C GLU A 12 2.86 9.87 -10.90
N ALA A 13 2.58 8.57 -10.91
CA ALA A 13 3.28 7.67 -11.82
C ALA A 13 2.81 8.00 -13.24
N ALA A 14 3.69 7.79 -14.23
CA ALA A 14 3.36 7.96 -15.64
C ALA A 14 2.12 7.16 -16.09
N ASP A 15 1.75 6.13 -15.32
CA ASP A 15 0.65 5.20 -15.57
C ASP A 15 -0.61 5.46 -14.69
N GLY A 16 -0.64 6.56 -13.93
CA GLY A 16 -1.79 6.96 -13.10
C GLY A 16 -1.52 7.02 -11.59
N PRO A 17 -2.53 7.39 -10.77
CA PRO A 17 -2.35 7.54 -9.33
C PRO A 17 -2.14 6.19 -8.63
N CYS A 18 -0.99 6.03 -7.96
CA CYS A 18 -0.74 4.88 -7.08
C CYS A 18 -1.55 5.05 -5.79
N TYR A 19 -2.45 4.12 -5.46
CA TYR A 19 -3.22 4.20 -4.22
C TYR A 19 -2.61 3.36 -3.09
N GLY A 20 -2.49 3.95 -1.90
CA GLY A 20 -2.17 3.21 -0.67
C GLY A 20 -3.45 2.92 0.13
N GLY A 21 -3.84 1.65 0.21
CA GLY A 21 -5.02 1.20 0.94
C GLY A 21 -4.74 0.92 2.41
N THR A 22 -5.50 1.55 3.32
CA THR A 22 -5.44 1.27 4.77
C THR A 22 -6.83 1.01 5.35
N ASP A 23 -6.92 0.16 6.37
CA ASP A 23 -8.21 -0.20 6.97
C ASP A 23 -8.58 0.75 8.11
N HIS A 24 -9.81 1.25 8.09
CA HIS A 24 -10.36 2.18 9.08
C HIS A 24 -11.72 1.72 9.59
N GLN A 25 -12.12 2.22 10.76
CA GLN A 25 -13.43 1.95 11.34
C GLN A 25 -14.33 3.17 11.22
N PHE A 26 -15.49 3.00 10.57
CA PHE A 26 -16.52 4.03 10.44
C PHE A 26 -17.83 3.60 11.08
N PRO A 27 -18.67 4.52 11.57
CA PRO A 27 -20.02 4.20 12.04
C PRO A 27 -20.94 3.73 10.90
N ALA A 28 -20.72 4.22 9.68
CA ALA A 28 -21.42 3.86 8.46
C ALA A 28 -20.48 3.99 7.24
N LEU A 29 -20.87 3.42 6.10
CA LEU A 29 -20.07 3.52 4.87
C LEU A 29 -20.01 4.99 4.41
N PRO A 30 -18.80 5.55 4.18
CA PRO A 30 -18.69 6.90 3.63
C PRO A 30 -19.36 7.01 2.27
N SER A 31 -20.01 8.15 2.03
CA SER A 31 -20.76 8.40 0.79
C SER A 31 -19.90 9.08 -0.26
N LEU A 32 -20.24 8.86 -1.53
CA LEU A 32 -19.64 9.59 -2.66
C LEU A 32 -19.74 11.11 -2.44
N GLY A 33 -18.65 11.83 -2.67
CA GLY A 33 -18.55 13.28 -2.45
C GLY A 33 -18.34 13.70 -0.98
N GLN A 34 -18.38 12.77 -0.03
CA GLN A 34 -18.11 13.07 1.37
C GLN A 34 -16.63 13.44 1.57
N THR A 35 -16.37 14.47 2.38
CA THR A 35 -15.02 14.83 2.81
C THR A 35 -14.61 14.02 4.04
N LEU A 36 -13.46 13.35 3.95
CA LEU A 36 -12.78 12.69 5.05
C LEU A 36 -11.55 13.52 5.46
N ARG A 37 -11.41 13.78 6.75
CA ARG A 37 -10.26 14.47 7.32
C ARG A 37 -9.37 13.48 8.05
N PHE A 38 -8.12 13.38 7.60
CA PHE A 38 -7.08 12.63 8.30
C PHE A 38 -6.31 13.58 9.22
N THR A 39 -5.99 13.11 10.42
CA THR A 39 -5.23 13.85 11.44
C THR A 39 -3.87 13.22 11.72
N ASP A 40 -3.55 12.13 11.03
CA ASP A 40 -2.31 11.39 11.14
C ASP A 40 -1.24 11.92 10.16
N GLU A 41 -0.29 11.08 9.78
CA GLU A 41 0.80 11.40 8.85
C GLU A 41 0.28 11.89 7.48
N ARG A 42 -0.93 11.51 7.06
CA ARG A 42 -1.56 11.98 5.83
C ARG A 42 -2.54 13.13 6.10
N LYS A 43 -2.16 14.06 6.98
CA LYS A 43 -3.03 15.15 7.44
C LYS A 43 -3.63 15.93 6.28
N GLY A 44 -4.95 16.00 6.23
CA GLY A 44 -5.67 16.84 5.28
C GLY A 44 -7.09 16.37 4.98
N ASP A 45 -7.73 17.11 4.08
CA ASP A 45 -9.09 16.88 3.64
C ASP A 45 -9.06 16.18 2.28
N PHE A 46 -9.80 15.08 2.17
CA PHE A 46 -9.89 14.28 0.97
C PHE A 46 -11.35 14.01 0.65
N THR A 47 -11.67 13.96 -0.63
CA THR A 47 -13.05 13.71 -1.09
C THR A 47 -13.18 12.28 -1.55
N VAL A 48 -14.24 11.60 -1.13
CA VAL A 48 -14.58 10.27 -1.64
C VAL A 48 -15.03 10.40 -3.10
N ILE A 49 -14.29 9.79 -4.01
CA ILE A 49 -14.57 9.80 -5.46
C ILE A 49 -15.12 8.46 -5.97
N ASP A 50 -14.97 7.40 -5.19
CA ASP A 50 -15.57 6.11 -5.51
C ASP A 50 -15.83 5.29 -4.23
N VAL A 51 -16.82 4.41 -4.30
CA VAL A 51 -17.25 3.52 -3.23
C VAL A 51 -17.54 2.14 -3.82
N GLY A 52 -16.94 1.10 -3.25
CA GLY A 52 -17.07 -0.25 -3.78
C GLY A 52 -16.64 -1.32 -2.78
N PHE A 53 -16.21 -2.47 -3.31
CA PHE A 53 -15.73 -3.61 -2.53
C PHE A 53 -14.45 -4.15 -3.12
N VAL A 54 -13.53 -4.57 -2.26
CA VAL A 54 -12.32 -5.29 -2.65
C VAL A 54 -12.42 -6.72 -2.12
N GLN A 55 -12.04 -7.68 -2.97
CA GLN A 55 -11.96 -9.08 -2.59
C GLN A 55 -10.62 -9.35 -1.90
N GLU A 56 -10.67 -9.85 -0.67
CA GLU A 56 -9.52 -10.35 0.09
C GLU A 56 -9.71 -11.83 0.37
N GLY A 57 -9.10 -12.69 -0.46
CA GLY A 57 -9.34 -14.13 -0.41
C GLY A 57 -10.81 -14.45 -0.65
N ASP A 58 -11.47 -14.98 0.38
CA ASP A 58 -12.88 -15.38 0.35
C ASP A 58 -13.85 -14.31 0.89
N ALA A 59 -13.34 -13.13 1.30
CA ALA A 59 -14.15 -12.06 1.87
C ALA A 59 -14.22 -10.82 0.97
N PHE A 60 -15.35 -10.11 1.01
CA PHE A 60 -15.49 -8.78 0.42
C PHE A 60 -15.40 -7.71 1.51
N VAL A 61 -14.49 -6.76 1.33
CA VAL A 61 -14.29 -5.63 2.24
C VAL A 61 -14.80 -4.36 1.57
N ALA A 62 -15.64 -3.61 2.27
CA ALA A 62 -16.10 -2.32 1.77
C ALA A 62 -14.92 -1.35 1.61
N ALA A 63 -14.88 -0.62 0.50
CA ALA A 63 -13.76 0.21 0.13
C ALA A 63 -14.20 1.57 -0.40
N VAL A 64 -13.36 2.58 -0.20
CA VAL A 64 -13.55 3.93 -0.73
C VAL A 64 -12.25 4.45 -1.33
N TRP A 65 -12.35 5.15 -2.45
CA TRP A 65 -11.24 5.81 -3.11
C TRP A 65 -11.35 7.30 -2.92
N LEU A 66 -10.21 7.91 -2.59
CA LEU A 66 -10.15 9.32 -2.27
C LEU A 66 -9.43 10.10 -3.36
N GLU A 67 -9.75 11.39 -3.43
CA GLU A 67 -8.98 12.37 -4.16
C GLU A 67 -8.54 13.48 -3.20
N ALA A 68 -7.28 13.88 -3.33
CA ALA A 68 -6.78 15.07 -2.65
C ALA A 68 -7.31 16.32 -3.37
N ASP A 69 -7.76 17.31 -2.62
CA ASP A 69 -8.14 18.60 -3.17
C ASP A 69 -7.00 19.15 -4.06
N ALA A 70 -7.32 19.51 -5.30
CA ALA A 70 -6.36 19.99 -6.30
C ALA A 70 -5.55 21.19 -5.78
N ALA A 71 -6.12 22.00 -4.88
CA ALA A 71 -5.42 23.11 -4.23
C ALA A 71 -4.32 22.67 -3.23
N ARG A 72 -4.31 21.41 -2.80
CA ARG A 72 -3.40 20.86 -1.77
C ARG A 72 -2.52 19.70 -2.23
N ARG A 73 -2.59 19.26 -3.49
CA ARG A 73 -1.68 18.23 -4.04
C ARG A 73 -0.19 18.55 -3.82
N ALA A 74 0.19 19.83 -3.71
CA ALA A 74 1.55 20.27 -3.44
C ALA A 74 2.00 20.20 -1.96
N SER A 75 1.13 19.87 -1.01
CA SER A 75 1.39 20.01 0.43
C SER A 75 1.46 18.70 1.22
N TYR A 76 1.21 17.56 0.59
CA TYR A 76 1.29 16.26 1.27
C TYR A 76 2.75 15.81 1.34
N ALA A 77 3.34 15.88 2.54
CA ALA A 77 4.61 15.23 2.81
C ALA A 77 4.40 13.71 2.73
N GLU A 78 5.26 13.03 1.99
CA GLU A 78 5.24 11.57 1.90
C GLU A 78 5.35 10.98 3.33
N PRO A 79 4.51 10.01 3.72
CA PRO A 79 4.94 9.11 4.77
C PRO A 79 6.17 8.40 4.20
N VAL A 80 7.33 8.64 4.82
CA VAL A 80 8.53 7.84 4.56
C VAL A 80 8.19 6.43 5.01
N VAL A 81 7.67 5.63 4.08
CA VAL A 81 7.65 4.19 4.27
C VAL A 81 9.09 3.78 4.13
N VAL A 82 9.80 3.78 5.27
CA VAL A 82 11.01 2.97 5.41
C VAL A 82 10.52 1.54 5.26
N ILE A 83 10.54 1.04 4.02
CA ILE A 83 10.66 -0.38 3.81
C ILE A 83 12.04 -0.67 4.39
N GLU A 84 12.12 -1.01 5.67
CA GLU A 84 13.22 -1.83 6.15
C GLU A 84 13.11 -3.07 5.28
N ALA A 85 13.87 -3.09 4.19
CA ALA A 85 14.23 -4.31 3.53
C ALA A 85 14.76 -5.16 4.66
N ALA A 86 13.93 -6.09 5.14
CA ALA A 86 14.34 -7.10 6.07
C ALA A 86 15.57 -7.71 5.44
N ASP A 87 16.72 -7.39 6.03
CA ASP A 87 18.00 -7.96 5.71
C ASP A 87 17.92 -9.44 6.10
N ARG A 88 17.25 -10.22 5.25
CA ARG A 88 17.39 -11.67 5.21
C ARG A 88 18.63 -11.97 4.39
N HIS A 89 19.79 -11.54 4.88
CA HIS A 89 20.99 -12.36 4.75
C HIS A 89 20.78 -13.64 5.57
N SER A 90 20.01 -14.56 5.00
CA SER A 90 19.84 -15.94 5.49
C SER A 90 19.49 -16.85 4.32
N GLU A 91 20.22 -16.73 3.23
CA GLU A 91 20.57 -17.92 2.44
C GLU A 91 21.96 -18.33 2.88
N ARG A 92 21.99 -19.23 3.86
CA ARG A 92 23.16 -20.01 4.22
C ARG A 92 23.62 -20.72 2.94
N ASP A 93 24.79 -20.32 2.47
CA ASP A 93 25.58 -21.08 1.52
C ASP A 93 25.96 -22.41 2.20
N LEU A 94 25.13 -23.43 1.99
CA LEU A 94 25.23 -24.75 2.63
C LEU A 94 25.99 -25.76 1.76
N ASN A 95 26.80 -25.29 0.81
CA ASN A 95 27.65 -26.13 -0.05
C ASN A 95 29.15 -25.86 0.19
N HIS A 96 29.56 -25.76 1.45
CA HIS A 96 30.95 -26.02 1.83
C HIS A 96 31.06 -27.47 2.33
N ASP A 97 32.05 -28.20 1.83
CA ASP A 97 32.42 -29.61 2.08
C ASP A 97 31.84 -30.70 1.18
N VAL A 98 32.11 -30.63 -0.12
CA VAL A 98 32.32 -31.85 -0.92
C VAL A 98 33.62 -31.70 -1.74
N PRO A 99 34.67 -32.50 -1.51
CA PRO A 99 35.85 -32.50 -2.37
C PRO A 99 35.49 -33.02 -3.77
N PRO A 100 36.08 -32.49 -4.86
CA PRO A 100 35.76 -32.95 -6.20
C PRO A 100 36.25 -34.39 -6.38
N ASP A 101 35.28 -35.31 -6.49
CA ASP A 101 35.53 -36.69 -6.85
C ASP A 101 36.07 -36.75 -8.29
N SER A 102 37.09 -37.58 -8.49
CA SER A 102 37.90 -37.59 -9.70
C SER A 102 37.11 -38.19 -10.87
N MET A 103 36.94 -37.43 -11.96
CA MET A 103 36.37 -37.92 -13.21
C MET A 103 37.21 -39.07 -13.79
N PRO A 104 36.62 -40.19 -14.25
CA PRO A 104 37.35 -41.22 -14.96
C PRO A 104 37.52 -40.83 -16.44
N THR A 105 38.76 -40.83 -16.91
CA THR A 105 39.10 -40.82 -18.33
C THR A 105 38.73 -42.18 -18.95
N TYR A 106 37.92 -42.16 -20.00
CA TYR A 106 37.79 -43.26 -20.97
C TYR A 106 38.57 -42.91 -22.23
#